data_AF-A0A6H0SJA3-F1
#
_entry.id   AF-A0A6H0SJA3-F1
#
_cell.length_a   1.000
_cell.length_b   1.000
_cell.length_c   1.000
_cell.angle_alpha   90.00
_cell.angle_beta   90.00
_cell.angle_gamma   90.00
#
_symmetry.space_group_name_H-M   'P 1'
#
loop_
_entity.id
_entity.type
_entity.pdbx_description
1 polymer ?
#
loop_
_entity_poly.entity_id
_entity_poly.type
_entity_poly.pdbx_seq_one_letter_code
_entity_poly.pdbx_strand_id
1 'polypeptide(L)'
;MAMSYSHKLRDLYFIRFAFAIVWVGVMFVIAAKAAEPTALLTVLLVIYPAFDAGAVLWQLRADPEAGRSKTSEWISVAVSVLVAIALGISSSIALPAALAVWGIWAIVAGIPQLITAIRNRKAGGQIAQMLSGGISVFAGSGFLLQGIQGKAMMTGPAGYALLGAIFFLISAIRLGIKLRKANA
;
A
#
# COMPACT_ATOMS: atom_id res chain seq x y z
N MET A 1 0.80 7.51 -27.45
CA MET A 1 -0.01 6.86 -26.39
C MET A 1 0.81 6.56 -25.13
N ALA A 2 1.94 5.86 -25.22
CA ALA A 2 2.80 5.50 -24.09
C ALA A 2 3.38 6.70 -23.29
N MET A 3 3.78 7.78 -23.97
CA MET A 3 4.24 9.01 -23.31
C MET A 3 3.12 9.71 -22.51
N SER A 4 1.89 9.71 -23.01
CA SER A 4 0.73 10.26 -22.28
C SER A 4 0.40 9.42 -21.03
N TYR A 5 0.47 8.10 -21.15
CA TYR A 5 0.30 7.19 -20.00
C TYR A 5 1.39 7.39 -18.94
N SER A 6 2.64 7.60 -19.34
CA SER A 6 3.75 7.84 -18.40
C SER A 6 3.57 9.14 -17.60
N HIS A 7 3.06 10.21 -18.21
CA HIS A 7 2.72 11.44 -17.48
C HIS A 7 1.59 11.20 -16.47
N LYS A 8 0.52 10.54 -16.91
CA LYS A 8 -0.62 10.13 -16.07
C LYS A 8 -0.17 9.29 -14.87
N LEU A 9 0.74 8.35 -15.08
CA LEU A 9 1.28 7.48 -14.04
C LEU A 9 2.14 8.25 -13.03
N ARG A 10 2.93 9.23 -13.49
CA ARG A 10 3.68 10.13 -12.61
C ARG A 10 2.74 10.91 -11.69
N ASP A 11 1.69 11.48 -12.25
CA ASP A 11 0.73 12.28 -11.50
C ASP A 11 -0.05 11.41 -10.51
N LEU A 12 -0.41 10.18 -10.90
CA LEU A 12 -0.99 9.20 -9.98
C LEU A 12 -0.06 8.92 -8.79
N TYR A 13 1.25 8.73 -9.01
CA TYR A 13 2.18 8.50 -7.91
C TYR A 13 2.31 9.70 -6.96
N PHE A 14 2.25 10.94 -7.47
CA PHE A 14 2.17 12.11 -6.60
C PHE A 14 0.86 12.16 -5.80
N ILE A 15 -0.27 11.83 -6.42
CA ILE A 15 -1.58 11.77 -5.72
C ILE A 15 -1.55 10.70 -4.63
N ARG A 16 -1.00 9.51 -4.93
CA ARG A 16 -0.85 8.42 -3.94
C ARG A 16 0.06 8.82 -2.79
N PHE A 17 1.16 9.53 -3.07
CA PHE A 17 2.03 10.09 -2.03
C PHE A 17 1.30 11.10 -1.15
N ALA A 18 0.60 12.07 -1.74
CA ALA A 18 -0.12 13.11 -1.00
C ALA A 18 -1.21 12.50 -0.11
N PHE A 19 -2.01 11.59 -0.67
CA PHE A 19 -3.01 10.83 0.09
C PHE A 19 -2.37 10.07 1.25
N ALA A 20 -1.28 9.32 1.00
CA ALA A 20 -0.64 8.53 2.03
C ALA A 20 -0.07 9.39 3.16
N ILE A 21 0.56 10.53 2.87
CA ILE A 21 1.07 11.45 3.91
C ILE A 21 -0.06 12.06 4.74
N VAL A 22 -1.13 12.53 4.10
CA VAL A 22 -2.30 13.07 4.83
C VAL A 22 -2.90 11.98 5.70
N TRP A 23 -3.11 10.79 5.14
CA TRP A 23 -3.64 9.65 5.87
C TRP A 23 -2.76 9.27 7.06
N VAL A 24 -1.44 9.19 6.88
CA VAL A 24 -0.47 8.88 7.95
C VAL A 24 -0.55 9.91 9.07
N GLY A 25 -0.58 11.21 8.74
CA GLY A 25 -0.68 12.28 9.74
C GLY A 25 -1.96 12.17 10.56
N VAL A 26 -3.10 12.00 9.90
CA VAL A 26 -4.40 11.82 10.58
C VAL A 26 -4.40 10.53 11.40
N MET A 27 -3.94 9.42 10.82
CA MET A 27 -3.89 8.12 11.49
C MET A 27 -3.04 8.16 12.75
N PHE A 28 -1.86 8.80 12.75
CA PHE A 28 -1.04 8.93 13.96
C PHE A 28 -1.77 9.68 15.07
N VAL A 29 -2.43 10.79 14.76
CA VAL A 29 -3.15 11.61 15.74
C VAL A 29 -4.32 10.83 16.35
N ILE A 30 -5.09 10.11 15.52
CA ILE A 30 -6.24 9.34 15.98
C ILE A 30 -5.80 8.07 16.71
N ALA A 31 -4.85 7.31 16.15
CA ALA A 31 -4.36 6.05 16.71
C ALA A 31 -3.66 6.22 18.07
N ALA A 32 -2.97 7.35 18.29
CA ALA A 32 -2.31 7.62 19.56
C ALA A 32 -3.29 7.76 20.74
N LYS A 33 -4.56 8.07 20.47
CA LYS A 33 -5.61 8.24 21.48
C LYS A 33 -6.64 7.10 21.47
N ALA A 34 -6.49 6.15 20.55
CA ALA A 34 -7.47 5.09 20.35
C ALA A 34 -7.29 4.01 21.42
N ALA A 35 -8.20 4.00 22.40
CA ALA A 35 -8.36 2.87 23.33
C ALA A 35 -9.43 1.88 22.83
N GLU A 36 -10.43 2.38 22.11
CA GLU A 36 -11.60 1.62 21.66
C GLU A 36 -11.89 1.87 20.17
N PRO A 37 -12.64 0.96 19.50
CA PRO A 37 -13.20 1.19 18.19
C PRO A 37 -13.93 2.54 18.06
N THR A 38 -13.60 3.31 17.04
CA THR A 38 -14.33 4.53 16.69
C THR A 38 -14.65 4.56 15.21
N ALA A 39 -15.78 5.18 14.85
CA ALA A 39 -16.19 5.31 13.45
C ALA A 39 -15.10 5.99 12.59
N LEU A 40 -14.43 7.01 13.13
CA LEU A 40 -13.34 7.70 12.42
C LEU A 40 -12.15 6.77 12.15
N LEU A 41 -11.74 5.97 13.14
CA LEU A 41 -10.64 5.02 12.96
C LEU A 41 -11.02 3.91 11.95
N THR A 42 -12.25 3.40 12.02
CA THR A 42 -12.78 2.47 11.03
C THR A 42 -12.73 3.07 9.62
N VAL A 43 -13.20 4.32 9.45
CA VAL A 43 -13.14 5.01 8.15
C VAL A 43 -11.70 5.13 7.65
N LEU A 44 -10.75 5.49 8.53
CA LEU A 44 -9.33 5.58 8.16
C LEU A 44 -8.78 4.22 7.73
N LEU A 45 -9.07 3.15 8.46
CA LEU A 45 -8.61 1.80 8.12
C LEU A 45 -9.20 1.29 6.79
N VAL A 46 -10.44 1.65 6.48
CA VAL A 46 -11.13 1.24 5.23
C VAL A 46 -10.70 2.09 4.03
N ILE A 47 -10.56 3.41 4.21
CA ILE A 47 -10.31 4.32 3.09
C ILE A 47 -8.93 4.10 2.46
N TYR A 48 -7.94 3.67 3.24
CA TYR A 48 -6.59 3.41 2.73
C TYR A 48 -6.55 2.28 1.67
N PRO A 49 -6.96 1.04 1.97
CA PRO A 49 -7.01 -0.02 0.97
C PRO A 49 -8.04 0.26 -0.14
N ALA A 50 -9.15 0.95 0.15
CA ALA A 50 -10.11 1.34 -0.88
C ALA A 50 -9.49 2.31 -1.91
N PHE A 51 -8.74 3.31 -1.44
CA PHE A 51 -8.00 4.23 -2.29
C PHE A 51 -6.92 3.50 -3.11
N ASP A 52 -6.20 2.56 -2.48
CA ASP A 52 -5.21 1.74 -3.15
C ASP A 52 -5.84 0.91 -4.30
N ALA A 53 -6.97 0.26 -4.05
CA ALA A 53 -7.74 -0.45 -5.07
C ALA A 53 -8.16 0.47 -6.23
N GLY A 54 -8.66 1.67 -5.91
CA GLY A 54 -9.04 2.67 -6.91
C GLY A 54 -7.86 3.12 -7.77
N ALA A 55 -6.69 3.34 -7.16
CA ALA A 55 -5.48 3.74 -7.86
C ALA A 55 -4.98 2.65 -8.82
N VAL A 56 -4.96 1.38 -8.39
CA VAL A 56 -4.55 0.25 -9.23
C VAL A 56 -5.58 0.00 -10.34
N LEU A 57 -6.88 0.11 -10.05
CA LEU A 57 -7.94 -0.02 -11.04
C LEU A 57 -7.86 1.09 -12.11
N TRP A 58 -7.57 2.33 -11.71
CA TRP A 58 -7.35 3.40 -12.65
C TRP A 58 -6.14 3.14 -13.53
N GLN A 59 -5.03 2.66 -12.95
CA GLN A 59 -3.83 2.29 -13.70
C GLN A 59 -4.14 1.21 -14.75
N LEU A 60 -4.89 0.16 -14.37
CA LEU A 60 -5.34 -0.91 -15.26
C LEU A 60 -6.15 -0.40 -16.47
N ARG A 61 -7.04 0.56 -16.22
CA ARG A 61 -7.92 1.17 -17.24
C ARG A 61 -7.18 2.17 -18.13
N ALA A 62 -6.17 2.85 -17.58
CA ALA A 62 -5.36 3.83 -18.30
C ALA A 62 -4.22 3.20 -19.11
N ASP A 63 -3.83 1.95 -18.79
CA ASP A 63 -2.72 1.23 -19.44
C ASP A 63 -3.03 0.94 -20.93
N PRO A 64 -2.26 1.53 -21.86
CA PRO A 64 -2.47 1.39 -23.29
C PRO A 64 -2.05 0.03 -23.85
N GLU A 65 -1.33 -0.81 -23.09
CA GLU A 65 -0.87 -2.11 -23.55
C GLU A 65 -1.96 -3.19 -23.36
N ALA A 66 -2.64 -3.54 -24.45
CA ALA A 66 -3.69 -4.56 -24.45
C ALA A 66 -3.16 -6.00 -24.33
N GLY A 67 -1.88 -6.25 -24.67
CA GLY A 67 -1.29 -7.60 -24.73
C GLY A 67 -0.53 -8.05 -23.48
N ARG A 68 -0.32 -7.16 -22.49
CA ARG A 68 0.37 -7.50 -21.25
C ARG A 68 -0.57 -8.20 -20.28
N SER A 69 -0.12 -9.25 -19.60
CA SER A 69 -0.88 -9.85 -18.52
C SER A 69 -1.13 -8.83 -17.40
N LYS A 70 -2.41 -8.58 -17.13
CA LYS A 70 -2.92 -7.64 -16.11
C LYS A 70 -3.40 -8.36 -14.83
N THR A 71 -3.11 -9.66 -14.72
CA THR A 71 -3.63 -10.54 -13.66
C THR A 71 -3.18 -10.09 -12.27
N SER A 72 -1.91 -9.68 -12.13
CA SER A 72 -1.34 -9.26 -10.85
C SER A 72 -2.05 -8.02 -10.29
N GLU A 73 -2.30 -7.04 -11.15
CA GLU A 73 -2.99 -5.80 -10.78
C GLU A 73 -4.46 -6.07 -10.45
N TRP A 74 -5.15 -6.94 -11.18
CA TRP A 74 -6.52 -7.34 -10.85
C TRP A 74 -6.60 -8.05 -9.50
N ILE A 75 -5.66 -8.95 -9.20
CA ILE A 75 -5.55 -9.58 -7.88
C ILE A 75 -5.32 -8.51 -6.81
N SER A 76 -4.45 -7.54 -7.06
CA SER A 76 -4.20 -6.44 -6.12
C SER A 76 -5.47 -5.64 -5.83
N VAL A 77 -6.27 -5.33 -6.85
CA VAL A 77 -7.57 -4.66 -6.67
C VAL A 77 -8.50 -5.51 -5.81
N ALA A 78 -8.66 -6.79 -6.14
CA ALA A 78 -9.55 -7.69 -5.41
C ALA A 78 -9.12 -7.85 -3.94
N VAL A 79 -7.83 -8.04 -3.68
CA VAL A 79 -7.27 -8.13 -2.33
C VAL A 79 -7.50 -6.84 -1.55
N SER A 80 -7.22 -5.67 -2.14
CA SER A 80 -7.41 -4.38 -1.47
C SER A 80 -8.90 -4.12 -1.15
N VAL A 81 -9.83 -4.51 -2.02
CA VAL A 81 -11.28 -4.44 -1.74
C VAL A 81 -11.69 -5.38 -0.60
N LEU A 82 -11.24 -6.64 -0.63
CA LEU A 82 -11.55 -7.61 0.42
C LEU A 82 -11.00 -7.17 1.77
N VAL A 83 -9.78 -6.61 1.79
CA VAL A 83 -9.17 -6.06 3.01
C VAL A 83 -9.92 -4.84 3.52
N ALA A 84 -10.38 -3.94 2.64
CA ALA A 84 -11.21 -2.81 3.04
C ALA A 84 -12.48 -3.27 3.76
N ILE A 85 -13.17 -4.29 3.22
CA ILE A 85 -14.36 -4.88 3.86
C ILE A 85 -14.00 -5.55 5.18
N ALA A 86 -12.94 -6.37 5.21
CA ALA A 86 -12.49 -7.07 6.40
C ALA A 86 -12.07 -6.11 7.52
N LEU A 87 -11.43 -4.99 7.20
CA LEU A 87 -11.09 -3.93 8.16
C LEU A 87 -12.33 -3.20 8.65
N GLY A 88 -13.33 -2.95 7.80
CA GLY A 88 -14.60 -2.38 8.22
C GLY A 88 -15.29 -3.22 9.28
N ILE A 89 -15.37 -4.54 9.04
CA ILE A 89 -15.97 -5.49 9.99
C ILE A 89 -15.11 -5.61 11.25
N SER A 90 -13.83 -5.98 11.11
CA SER A 90 -12.95 -6.25 12.25
C SER A 90 -12.74 -5.04 13.15
N SER A 91 -12.58 -3.83 12.58
CA SER A 91 -12.40 -2.60 13.37
C SER A 91 -13.65 -2.19 14.12
N SER A 92 -14.84 -2.59 13.67
CA SER A 92 -16.09 -2.35 14.41
C SER A 92 -16.27 -3.28 15.61
N ILE A 93 -15.55 -4.40 15.64
CA ILE A 93 -15.60 -5.40 16.71
C ILE A 93 -14.49 -5.15 17.73
N ALA A 94 -13.24 -5.12 17.28
CA ALA A 94 -12.08 -5.00 18.16
C ALA A 94 -10.85 -4.47 17.41
N LEU A 95 -10.14 -3.51 18.01
CA LEU A 95 -8.90 -2.98 17.45
C LEU A 95 -7.82 -4.06 17.23
N PRO A 96 -7.59 -5.03 18.13
CA PRO A 96 -6.64 -6.11 17.87
C PRO A 96 -6.98 -6.95 16.63
N ALA A 97 -8.28 -7.19 16.38
CA ALA A 97 -8.74 -7.92 15.20
C ALA A 97 -8.42 -7.14 13.91
N ALA A 98 -8.67 -5.83 13.90
CA ALA A 98 -8.31 -4.96 12.78
C ALA A 98 -6.79 -4.93 12.54
N LEU A 99 -5.98 -4.92 13.60
CA LEU A 99 -4.52 -4.98 13.49
C LEU A 99 -4.06 -6.30 12.86
N ALA A 100 -4.69 -7.40 13.23
CA ALA A 100 -4.39 -8.71 12.68
C ALA A 100 -4.72 -8.78 11.17
N VAL A 101 -5.89 -8.28 10.77
CA VAL A 101 -6.28 -8.18 9.36
C VAL A 101 -5.30 -7.31 8.57
N TRP A 102 -4.91 -6.15 9.11
CA TRP A 102 -3.89 -5.30 8.51
C TRP A 102 -2.54 -6.03 8.36
N GLY A 103 -2.14 -6.77 9.40
CA GLY A 103 -0.92 -7.57 9.39
C GLY A 103 -0.91 -8.64 8.30
N ILE A 104 -2.01 -9.39 8.16
CA ILE A 104 -2.20 -10.39 7.10
C ILE A 104 -2.07 -9.73 5.73
N TRP A 105 -2.73 -8.58 5.52
CA TRP A 105 -2.64 -7.86 4.26
C TRP A 105 -1.22 -7.45 3.92
N ALA A 106 -0.47 -6.89 4.88
CA ALA A 106 0.93 -6.51 4.68
C ALA A 106 1.83 -7.72 4.33
N ILE A 107 1.58 -8.89 4.92
CA ILE A 107 2.28 -10.13 4.56
C ILE A 107 1.94 -10.54 3.13
N VAL A 108 0.64 -10.60 2.79
CA VAL A 108 0.16 -11.02 1.46
C VAL A 108 0.65 -10.08 0.36
N ALA A 109 0.74 -8.77 0.62
CA ALA A 109 1.30 -7.80 -0.30
C ALA A 109 2.83 -7.91 -0.43
N GLY A 110 3.52 -8.23 0.67
CA GLY A 110 4.99 -8.28 0.74
C GLY A 110 5.62 -9.54 0.15
N ILE A 111 5.01 -10.71 0.37
CA ILE A 111 5.55 -12.01 -0.07
C ILE A 111 5.83 -12.04 -1.59
N PRO A 112 4.87 -11.68 -2.48
CA PRO A 112 5.11 -11.71 -3.92
C PRO A 112 6.25 -10.78 -4.35
N GLN A 113 6.37 -9.60 -3.72
CA GLN A 113 7.45 -8.65 -3.98
C GLN A 113 8.80 -9.25 -3.59
N LEU A 114 8.89 -9.84 -2.40
CA LEU A 114 10.09 -10.46 -1.86
C LEU A 114 10.53 -11.67 -2.72
N ILE A 115 9.60 -12.56 -3.07
CA ILE A 115 9.88 -13.73 -3.93
C ILE A 115 10.40 -13.28 -5.29
N THR A 116 9.70 -12.34 -5.92
CA THR A 116 10.09 -11.81 -7.24
C THR A 116 11.48 -11.20 -7.18
N ALA A 117 11.75 -10.40 -6.15
CA ALA A 117 13.03 -9.73 -6.01
C ALA A 117 14.18 -10.71 -5.75
N ILE A 118 13.97 -11.74 -4.92
CA ILE A 118 14.94 -12.83 -4.68
C ILE A 118 15.24 -13.59 -5.96
N ARG A 119 14.21 -13.98 -6.71
CA ARG A 119 14.36 -14.73 -7.98
C ARG A 119 15.12 -13.92 -9.02
N ASN A 120 14.89 -12.61 -9.08
CA ASN A 120 15.46 -11.73 -10.10
C ASN A 120 16.71 -10.96 -9.63
N ARG A 121 17.28 -11.31 -8.47
CA ARG A 121 18.32 -10.51 -7.77
C ARG A 121 19.53 -10.08 -8.61
N LYS A 122 19.84 -10.81 -9.68
CA LYS A 122 20.95 -10.52 -10.61
C LYS A 122 20.62 -9.45 -11.66
N ALA A 123 19.36 -9.05 -11.80
CA ALA A 123 18.89 -8.12 -12.84
C ALA A 123 19.08 -6.62 -12.51
N GLY A 124 19.63 -6.28 -11.33
CA GLY A 124 19.81 -4.90 -10.87
C GLY A 124 18.52 -4.23 -10.38
N GLY A 125 18.61 -3.41 -9.34
CA GLY A 125 17.46 -2.68 -8.75
C GLY A 125 16.54 -3.50 -7.81
N GLN A 126 16.78 -4.80 -7.66
CA GLN A 126 15.95 -5.71 -6.86
C GLN A 126 16.12 -5.52 -5.35
N ILE A 127 17.21 -4.92 -4.88
CA ILE A 127 17.46 -4.69 -3.45
C ILE A 127 16.35 -3.83 -2.84
N ALA A 128 15.91 -2.77 -3.54
CA ALA A 128 14.81 -1.93 -3.06
C ALA A 128 13.48 -2.70 -2.94
N GLN A 129 13.22 -3.60 -3.90
CA GLN A 129 12.02 -4.44 -3.88
C GLN A 129 12.08 -5.54 -2.82
N MET A 130 13.27 -6.11 -2.56
CA MET A 130 13.49 -7.03 -1.43
C MET A 130 13.27 -6.32 -0.10
N LEU A 131 13.82 -5.11 0.07
CA LEU A 131 13.65 -4.33 1.30
C LEU A 131 12.17 -3.97 1.53
N SER A 132 11.47 -3.50 0.49
CA SER A 132 10.03 -3.23 0.55
C SER A 132 9.23 -4.47 0.97
N GLY A 133 9.41 -5.58 0.25
CA GLY A 133 8.71 -6.83 0.55
C GLY A 133 9.06 -7.39 1.93
N GLY A 134 10.33 -7.33 2.31
CA GLY A 134 10.84 -7.78 3.61
C GLY A 134 10.27 -6.95 4.77
N ILE A 135 10.28 -5.63 4.67
CA ILE A 135 9.67 -4.73 5.66
C ILE A 135 8.18 -5.04 5.81
N SER A 136 7.48 -5.26 4.69
CA SER A 136 6.06 -5.57 4.71
C SER A 136 5.75 -6.89 5.41
N VAL A 137 6.52 -7.93 5.14
CA VAL A 137 6.37 -9.23 5.83
C VAL A 137 6.73 -9.11 7.31
N PHE A 138 7.82 -8.42 7.64
CA PHE A 138 8.27 -8.24 9.02
C PHE A 138 7.27 -7.43 9.85
N ALA A 139 6.90 -6.24 9.39
CA ALA A 139 5.91 -5.38 10.05
C ALA A 139 4.55 -6.08 10.12
N GLY A 140 4.11 -6.70 9.02
CA GLY A 140 2.86 -7.44 8.96
C GLY A 140 2.79 -8.60 9.96
N SER A 141 3.88 -9.36 10.09
CA SER A 141 3.99 -10.43 11.10
C SER A 141 3.91 -9.88 12.52
N GLY A 142 4.57 -8.76 12.79
CA GLY A 142 4.49 -8.06 14.07
C GLY A 142 3.08 -7.57 14.40
N PHE A 143 2.35 -7.04 13.42
CA PHE A 143 0.96 -6.60 13.60
C PHE A 143 0.01 -7.78 13.83
N LEU A 144 0.18 -8.87 13.07
CA LEU A 144 -0.58 -10.08 13.25
C LEU A 144 -0.41 -10.67 14.65
N LEU A 145 0.84 -10.81 15.09
CA LEU A 145 1.14 -11.33 16.44
C LEU A 145 0.56 -10.43 17.53
N GLN A 146 0.66 -9.11 17.40
CA GLN A 146 0.05 -8.18 18.36
C GLN A 146 -1.47 -8.35 18.40
N GLY A 147 -2.12 -8.39 17.24
CA GLY A 147 -3.57 -8.56 17.14
C GLY A 147 -4.06 -9.86 17.76
N ILE A 148 -3.37 -10.98 17.50
CA ILE A 148 -3.68 -12.29 18.10
C ILE A 148 -3.49 -12.27 19.63
N GLN A 149 -2.50 -11.53 20.13
CA GLN A 149 -2.28 -11.34 21.57
C GLN A 149 -3.25 -10.35 22.23
N GLY A 150 -4.25 -9.84 21.51
CA GLY A 150 -5.20 -8.86 22.04
C GLY A 150 -4.61 -7.46 22.22
N LYS A 151 -3.43 -7.18 21.65
CA LYS A 151 -2.78 -5.87 21.69
C LYS A 151 -3.09 -5.09 20.41
N ALA A 152 -3.26 -3.77 20.52
CA ALA A 152 -3.66 -2.93 19.40
C ALA A 152 -2.89 -1.62 19.34
N MET A 153 -1.58 -1.67 19.03
CA MET A 153 -0.81 -0.45 18.75
C MET A 153 -1.09 0.06 17.33
N MET A 154 -2.14 0.88 17.19
CA MET A 154 -2.64 1.37 15.89
C MET A 154 -1.72 2.38 15.19
N THR A 155 -0.68 2.88 15.86
CA THR A 155 0.33 3.74 15.25
C THR A 155 1.28 2.96 14.33
N GLY A 156 1.40 1.64 14.50
CA GLY A 156 2.22 0.77 13.66
C GLY A 156 1.84 0.82 12.17
N PRO A 157 0.57 0.59 11.80
CA PRO A 157 0.07 0.78 10.43
C PRO A 157 0.43 2.12 9.79
N ALA A 158 0.38 3.22 10.55
CA ALA A 158 0.76 4.55 10.05
C ALA A 158 2.27 4.64 9.73
N GLY A 159 3.13 4.13 10.61
CA GLY A 159 4.57 4.06 10.36
C GLY A 159 4.92 3.19 9.14
N TYR A 160 4.20 2.08 8.95
CA TYR A 160 4.34 1.23 7.77
C TYR A 160 3.90 1.96 6.48
N ALA A 161 2.75 2.62 6.49
CA ALA A 161 2.22 3.36 5.34
C ALA A 161 3.12 4.56 4.94
N LEU A 162 3.83 5.16 5.90
CA LEU A 162 4.81 6.22 5.61
C LEU A 162 5.92 5.75 4.67
N LEU A 163 6.40 4.51 4.83
CA LEU A 163 7.39 3.93 3.92
C LEU A 163 6.82 3.75 2.50
N GLY A 164 5.55 3.34 2.41
CA GLY A 164 4.82 3.31 1.14
C GLY A 164 4.73 4.69 0.47
N ALA A 165 4.46 5.74 1.25
CA ALA A 165 4.44 7.12 0.75
C ALA A 165 5.80 7.51 0.14
N ILE A 166 6.91 7.21 0.82
CA ILE A 166 8.26 7.46 0.31
C ILE A 166 8.48 6.74 -1.03
N PHE A 167 8.03 5.49 -1.16
CA PHE A 167 8.14 4.76 -2.42
C PHE A 167 7.33 5.36 -3.56
N PHE A 168 6.11 5.87 -3.29
CA PHE A 168 5.35 6.61 -4.29
C PHE A 168 6.07 7.88 -4.74
N LEU A 169 6.63 8.65 -3.80
CA LEU A 169 7.38 9.86 -4.13
C LEU A 169 8.62 9.56 -4.99
N ILE A 170 9.42 8.56 -4.60
CA ILE A 170 10.59 8.12 -5.38
C ILE A 170 10.17 7.70 -6.79
N SER A 171 9.08 6.95 -6.91
CA SER A 171 8.55 6.50 -8.21
C SER A 171 8.11 7.68 -9.08
N ALA A 172 7.43 8.67 -8.51
CA ALA A 172 7.01 9.89 -9.19
C ALA A 172 8.22 10.70 -9.69
N ILE A 173 9.21 10.94 -8.83
CA ILE A 173 10.43 11.69 -9.18
C ILE A 173 11.19 10.96 -10.30
N ARG A 174 11.41 9.65 -10.16
CA ARG A 174 12.13 8.85 -11.15
C ARG A 174 11.44 8.89 -12.51
N LEU A 175 10.12 8.80 -12.55
CA LEU A 175 9.35 8.88 -13.79
C LEU A 175 9.40 10.30 -14.39
N GLY A 176 9.35 11.35 -13.56
CA GLY A 176 9.53 12.74 -13.98
C GLY A 176 10.90 12.99 -14.62
N ILE A 177 11.99 12.47 -14.03
CA ILE A 177 13.34 12.59 -14.60
C ILE A 177 13.42 11.89 -15.96
N LYS A 178 12.85 10.68 -16.09
CA LYS A 178 12.83 9.95 -17.37
C LYS A 178 12.07 10.71 -18.45
N LEU A 179 10.91 11.27 -18.12
CA LEU A 179 10.09 12.05 -19.06
C LEU A 179 10.80 13.33 -19.53
N ARG A 180 11.51 14.01 -18.62
CA ARG A 180 12.30 15.19 -18.98
C ARG A 180 13.43 14.85 -19.95
N LYS A 181 14.12 13.72 -19.74
CA LYS A 181 15.18 13.26 -20.64
C LYS A 181 14.67 12.80 -22.01
N ALA A 182 13.44 12.28 -22.10
CA ALA A 182 12.85 11.85 -23.36
C ALA A 182 12.31 13.01 -24.21
N ASN A 183 12.15 14.20 -23.62
CA ASN A 183 11.70 15.42 -24.28
C ASN A 183 12.86 16.40 -24.60
N ALA A 184 14.10 16.05 -24.25
CA ALA A 184 15.31 16.83 -24.50
C ALA A 184 16.11 16.17 -25.63
#